data_AF-A0A8B7E7L8-F1
#
_entry.id   AF-A0A8B7E7L8-F1
#
_cell.length_a   1.000
_cell.length_b   1.000
_cell.length_c   1.000
_cell.angle_alpha   90.00
_cell.angle_beta   90.00
_cell.angle_gamma   90.00
#
_symmetry.space_group_name_H-M   'P 1'
#
loop_
_entity.id
_entity.type
_entity.pdbx_description
1 polymer ?
#
loop_
_entity_poly.entity_id
_entity_poly.type
_entity_poly.pdbx_seq_one_letter_code
_entity_poly.pdbx_strand_id
1 'polypeptide(L)'
;SFFYGFYRSTLKNFQKIQGSLQKDILLQIDIAFRMEMKYFVIALKTRAFSEDLLVYMMTYHMKSSTCSNKLIAHCKSFLVEMEQLNFVEKNSNRHHLVEPLINMLDVSLNTLDINDDSCSLFSKILSCINEFYKMIDPLDGYLTKLNESIQKHIPNIISKFQIKLGEKQSSWSTLLNLNSQLNVIKMLVDLEITKGNEFKELAHDILKNKI
;
A
#
# COMPACT_ATOMS: atom_id res chain seq x y z
N SER A 1 -27.67 -7.74 19.16
CA SER A 1 -27.06 -8.40 20.34
C SER A 1 -26.37 -9.73 20.00
N PHE A 2 -26.82 -10.50 19.00
CA PHE A 2 -26.22 -11.80 18.62
C PHE A 2 -24.80 -11.70 18.01
N PHE A 3 -24.59 -10.78 17.05
CA PHE A 3 -23.27 -10.53 16.46
C PHE A 3 -22.22 -10.06 17.47
N TYR A 4 -22.64 -9.33 18.51
CA TYR A 4 -21.75 -8.83 19.55
C TYR A 4 -21.26 -9.96 20.47
N GLY A 5 -22.11 -10.96 20.73
CA GLY A 5 -21.75 -12.16 21.50
C GLY A 5 -20.76 -13.06 20.75
N PHE A 6 -20.98 -13.29 19.46
CA PHE A 6 -20.04 -14.02 18.60
C PHE A 6 -18.70 -13.30 18.52
N TYR A 7 -18.72 -11.98 18.31
CA TYR A 7 -17.51 -11.15 18.26
C TYR A 7 -16.68 -11.25 19.55
N ARG A 8 -17.32 -11.17 20.73
CA ARG A 8 -16.63 -11.30 22.03
C ARG A 8 -16.01 -12.68 22.24
N SER A 9 -16.72 -13.73 21.86
CA SER A 9 -16.23 -15.12 21.97
C SER A 9 -15.08 -15.38 21.01
N THR A 10 -15.16 -14.90 19.77
CA THR A 10 -14.08 -14.96 18.80
C THR A 10 -12.85 -14.19 19.29
N LEU A 11 -13.02 -12.97 19.85
CA LEU A 11 -11.90 -12.20 20.40
C LEU A 11 -11.21 -12.91 21.57
N LYS A 12 -11.99 -13.49 22.50
CA LYS A 12 -11.46 -14.27 23.63
C LYS A 12 -10.70 -15.52 23.17
N ASN A 13 -11.21 -16.20 22.16
CA ASN A 13 -10.51 -17.35 21.57
C ASN A 13 -9.26 -16.90 20.83
N PHE A 14 -9.29 -15.73 20.18
CA PHE A 14 -8.13 -15.16 19.50
C PHE A 14 -6.98 -14.86 20.47
N GLN A 15 -7.27 -14.26 21.64
CA GLN A 15 -6.26 -14.01 22.68
C GLN A 15 -5.60 -15.30 23.19
N LYS A 16 -6.33 -16.42 23.22
CA LYS A 16 -5.79 -17.73 23.61
C LYS A 16 -4.86 -18.34 22.57
N ILE A 17 -5.11 -18.07 21.28
CA ILE A 17 -4.31 -18.61 20.18
C ILE A 17 -3.28 -17.62 19.64
N GLN A 18 -3.30 -16.36 20.06
CA GLN A 18 -2.45 -15.29 19.55
C GLN A 18 -0.96 -15.67 19.59
N GLY A 19 -0.49 -16.17 20.73
CA GLY A 19 0.92 -16.57 20.87
C GLY A 19 1.32 -17.75 19.99
N SER A 20 0.39 -18.67 19.69
CA SER A 20 0.61 -19.77 18.75
C SER A 20 0.59 -19.26 17.30
N LEU A 21 -0.36 -18.39 16.98
CA LEU A 21 -0.52 -17.80 15.66
C LEU A 21 0.70 -16.94 15.29
N GLN A 22 1.22 -16.14 16.22
CA GLN A 22 2.44 -15.34 16.02
C GLN A 22 3.67 -16.18 15.69
N LYS A 23 3.72 -17.45 16.13
CA LYS A 23 4.87 -18.34 15.92
C LYS A 23 4.73 -19.23 14.69
N ASP A 24 3.53 -19.35 14.12
CA ASP A 24 3.24 -20.25 13.01
C ASP A 24 2.90 -19.45 11.75
N ILE A 25 3.92 -19.20 10.94
CA ILE A 25 3.77 -18.45 9.68
C ILE A 25 2.87 -19.17 8.67
N LEU A 26 2.84 -20.50 8.66
CA LEU A 26 2.00 -21.28 7.76
C LEU A 26 0.53 -21.12 8.13
N LEU A 27 0.23 -21.16 9.43
CA LEU A 27 -1.12 -20.90 9.94
C LEU A 27 -1.57 -19.46 9.66
N GLN A 28 -0.68 -18.47 9.84
CA GLN A 28 -0.98 -17.09 9.46
C GLN A 28 -1.31 -16.97 7.97
N ILE A 29 -0.52 -17.60 7.10
CA ILE A 29 -0.74 -17.61 5.65
C ILE A 29 -2.10 -18.21 5.29
N ASP A 30 -2.43 -19.41 5.78
CA ASP A 30 -3.70 -20.06 5.42
C ASP A 30 -4.91 -19.26 5.93
N ILE A 31 -4.84 -18.70 7.14
CA ILE A 31 -5.91 -17.84 7.67
C ILE A 31 -6.04 -16.56 6.85
N ALA A 32 -4.94 -15.85 6.60
CA ALA A 32 -4.96 -14.60 5.86
C ALA A 32 -5.43 -14.79 4.40
N PHE A 33 -5.05 -15.90 3.77
CA PHE A 33 -5.48 -16.26 2.41
C PHE A 33 -7.01 -16.45 2.30
N ARG A 34 -7.64 -17.01 3.34
CA ARG A 34 -9.09 -17.25 3.39
C ARG A 34 -9.88 -16.05 3.93
N MET A 35 -9.19 -15.05 4.47
CA MET A 35 -9.82 -13.92 5.16
C MET A 35 -10.40 -12.92 4.15
N GLU A 36 -11.63 -12.47 4.38
CA GLU A 36 -12.16 -11.33 3.61
C GLU A 36 -11.42 -10.03 3.97
N MET A 37 -11.10 -9.19 2.98
CA MET A 37 -10.36 -7.92 3.17
C MET A 37 -10.94 -7.00 4.25
N LYS A 38 -12.26 -7.01 4.46
CA LYS A 38 -12.93 -6.20 5.49
C LYS A 38 -12.43 -6.49 6.92
N TYR A 39 -11.82 -7.65 7.15
CA TYR A 39 -11.29 -8.07 8.45
C TYR A 39 -9.80 -7.77 8.64
N PHE A 40 -9.08 -7.30 7.61
CA PHE A 40 -7.64 -7.09 7.70
C PHE A 40 -7.24 -5.99 8.69
N VAL A 41 -8.07 -4.95 8.85
CA VAL A 41 -7.88 -3.93 9.91
C VAL A 41 -7.94 -4.57 11.30
N ILE A 42 -8.86 -5.52 11.51
CA ILE A 42 -8.97 -6.22 12.79
C ILE A 42 -7.75 -7.11 12.99
N ALA A 43 -7.35 -7.88 11.96
CA ALA A 43 -6.17 -8.73 11.98
C ALA A 43 -4.91 -7.94 12.33
N LEU A 44 -4.71 -6.77 11.70
CA LEU A 44 -3.62 -5.84 11.98
C LEU A 44 -3.61 -5.42 13.46
N LYS A 45 -4.75 -4.98 14.00
CA LYS A 45 -4.89 -4.56 15.41
C LYS A 45 -4.60 -5.67 16.40
N THR A 46 -4.82 -6.93 16.03
CA THR A 46 -4.50 -8.06 16.92
C THR A 46 -3.01 -8.27 17.11
N ARG A 47 -2.16 -7.75 16.20
CA ARG A 47 -0.72 -8.01 16.16
C ARG A 47 -0.35 -9.50 16.09
N ALA A 48 -1.31 -10.34 15.71
CA ALA A 48 -1.11 -11.79 15.62
C ALA A 48 -0.58 -12.21 14.25
N PHE A 49 -0.74 -11.35 13.24
CA PHE A 49 -0.28 -11.52 11.88
C PHE A 49 0.89 -10.60 11.61
N SER A 50 1.84 -11.04 10.80
CA SER A 50 2.86 -10.15 10.27
C SER A 50 2.24 -9.13 9.30
N GLU A 51 2.71 -7.89 9.36
CA GLU A 51 2.14 -6.78 8.61
C GLU A 51 2.40 -6.92 7.09
N ASP A 52 3.60 -7.37 6.72
CA ASP A 52 3.99 -7.68 5.35
C ASP A 52 3.09 -8.75 4.73
N LEU A 53 2.75 -9.82 5.47
CA LEU A 53 1.82 -10.85 5.03
C LEU A 53 0.44 -10.26 4.74
N LEU A 54 -0.06 -9.38 5.61
CA LEU A 54 -1.35 -8.72 5.38
C LEU A 54 -1.30 -7.84 4.12
N VAL A 55 -0.21 -7.10 3.87
CA VAL A 55 -0.03 -6.33 2.62
C VAL A 55 0.00 -7.25 1.40
N TYR A 56 0.73 -8.37 1.46
CA TYR A 56 0.78 -9.35 0.37
C TYR A 56 -0.58 -9.96 0.07
N MET A 57 -1.34 -10.36 1.09
CA MET A 57 -2.68 -10.93 0.90
C MET A 57 -3.67 -9.89 0.37
N MET A 58 -3.57 -8.63 0.81
CA MET A 58 -4.36 -7.55 0.20
C MET A 58 -4.04 -7.40 -1.29
N THR A 59 -2.75 -7.39 -1.63
CA THR A 59 -2.28 -7.29 -3.01
C THR A 59 -2.79 -8.45 -3.86
N TYR A 60 -2.78 -9.67 -3.32
CA TYR A 60 -3.33 -10.85 -3.97
C TYR A 60 -4.82 -10.71 -4.29
N HIS A 61 -5.64 -10.29 -3.32
CA HIS A 61 -7.08 -10.10 -3.52
C HIS A 61 -7.41 -9.00 -4.56
N MET A 62 -6.59 -7.94 -4.63
CA MET A 62 -6.73 -6.91 -5.66
C MET A 62 -6.40 -7.43 -7.06
N LYS A 63 -5.50 -8.42 -7.18
CA LYS A 63 -5.12 -9.04 -8.44
C LYS A 63 -6.13 -10.09 -8.92
N SER A 64 -6.72 -10.85 -7.99
CA SER A 64 -7.52 -12.05 -8.30
C SER A 64 -9.00 -11.78 -8.59
N SER A 65 -9.47 -10.54 -8.46
CA SER A 65 -10.89 -10.18 -8.63
C SER A 65 -11.02 -8.90 -9.46
N THR A 66 -12.17 -8.70 -10.11
CA THR A 66 -12.52 -7.39 -10.66
C THR A 66 -12.56 -6.40 -9.50
N CYS A 67 -11.53 -5.56 -9.37
CA CYS A 67 -11.34 -4.75 -8.18
C CYS A 67 -12.47 -3.72 -8.07
N SER A 68 -13.38 -3.94 -7.13
CA SER A 68 -14.50 -3.04 -6.87
C SER A 68 -14.08 -1.86 -5.98
N ASN A 69 -14.78 -0.74 -6.05
CA ASN A 69 -14.54 0.41 -5.16
C ASN A 69 -14.64 0.04 -3.67
N LYS A 70 -15.39 -1.01 -3.34
CA LYS A 70 -15.46 -1.56 -1.98
C LYS A 70 -14.13 -2.18 -1.53
N LEU A 71 -13.44 -2.90 -2.42
CA LEU A 71 -12.10 -3.45 -2.13
C LEU A 71 -11.08 -2.31 -1.98
N ILE A 72 -11.15 -1.29 -2.86
CA ILE A 72 -10.33 -0.08 -2.74
C ILE A 72 -10.53 0.58 -1.37
N ALA A 73 -11.77 0.74 -0.91
CA ALA A 73 -12.08 1.30 0.40
C ALA A 73 -11.49 0.47 1.55
N HIS A 74 -11.55 -0.86 1.48
CA HIS A 74 -10.95 -1.73 2.48
C HIS A 74 -9.42 -1.63 2.49
N CYS A 75 -8.76 -1.60 1.33
CA CYS A 75 -7.32 -1.34 1.21
C CYS A 75 -6.94 0.00 1.85
N LYS A 76 -7.62 1.07 1.49
CA LYS A 76 -7.35 2.40 2.04
C LYS A 76 -7.49 2.42 3.56
N SER A 77 -8.56 1.83 4.09
CA SER A 77 -8.79 1.74 5.54
C SER A 77 -7.66 0.98 6.25
N PHE A 78 -7.20 -0.13 5.68
CA PHE A 78 -6.04 -0.87 6.20
C PHE A 78 -4.76 -0.03 6.18
N LEU A 79 -4.44 0.64 5.07
CA LEU A 79 -3.25 1.48 4.96
C LEU A 79 -3.29 2.67 5.94
N VAL A 80 -4.47 3.27 6.17
CA VAL A 80 -4.67 4.32 7.18
C VAL A 80 -4.36 3.79 8.58
N GLU A 81 -4.91 2.62 8.92
CA GLU A 81 -4.68 2.04 10.24
C GLU A 81 -3.21 1.63 10.44
N MET A 82 -2.57 1.09 9.41
CA MET A 82 -1.16 0.68 9.46
C MET A 82 -0.24 1.88 9.71
N GLU A 83 -0.44 3.00 9.01
CA GLU A 83 0.30 4.23 9.33
C GLU A 83 0.04 4.69 10.77
N GLN A 84 -1.21 4.72 11.23
CA GLN A 84 -1.57 5.18 12.58
C GLN A 84 -0.94 4.34 13.68
N LEU A 85 -0.98 3.01 13.56
CA LEU A 85 -0.36 2.10 14.52
C LEU A 85 1.17 2.27 14.55
N ASN A 86 1.77 2.59 13.41
CA ASN A 86 3.21 2.77 13.28
C ASN A 86 3.70 4.13 13.84
N PHE A 87 2.92 5.20 13.75
CA PHE A 87 3.25 6.49 14.38
C PHE A 87 3.39 6.42 15.91
N VAL A 88 2.74 5.44 16.55
CA VAL A 88 2.84 5.23 18.01
C VAL A 88 4.14 4.50 18.39
N GLU A 89 4.75 3.75 17.47
CA GLU A 89 5.93 2.92 17.69
C GLU A 89 7.17 3.48 16.97
N LYS A 90 7.56 4.71 17.30
CA LYS A 90 8.61 5.53 16.64
C LYS A 90 9.99 4.89 16.40
N ASN A 91 10.29 3.72 16.98
CA ASN A 91 11.62 3.08 16.94
C ASN A 91 11.60 1.68 16.30
N SER A 92 10.55 1.34 15.55
CA SER A 92 10.46 0.05 14.88
C SER A 92 11.02 0.16 13.47
N ASN A 93 12.04 -0.64 13.16
CA ASN A 93 12.58 -0.73 11.82
C ASN A 93 11.56 -1.42 10.88
N ARG A 94 11.13 -0.72 9.82
CA ARG A 94 10.03 -1.14 8.93
C ARG A 94 10.47 -1.48 7.51
N HIS A 95 11.74 -1.82 7.29
CA HIS A 95 12.22 -2.20 5.96
C HIS A 95 11.37 -3.32 5.30
N HIS A 96 10.84 -4.24 6.11
CA HIS A 96 10.02 -5.37 5.67
C HIS A 96 8.68 -4.96 5.02
N LEU A 97 8.21 -3.71 5.20
CA LEU A 97 6.95 -3.22 4.62
C LEU A 97 7.10 -2.53 3.27
N VAL A 98 8.27 -1.95 3.00
CA VAL A 98 8.47 -1.08 1.84
C VAL A 98 8.31 -1.86 0.53
N GLU A 99 8.96 -3.02 0.43
CA GLU A 99 8.88 -3.87 -0.77
C GLU A 99 7.46 -4.43 -1.01
N PRO A 100 6.75 -4.99 -0.01
CA PRO A 100 5.34 -5.36 -0.18
C PRO A 100 4.46 -4.22 -0.68
N LEU A 101 4.67 -2.99 -0.19
CA LEU A 101 3.90 -1.82 -0.61
C LEU A 101 4.22 -1.38 -2.05
N ILE A 102 5.49 -1.47 -2.47
CA ILE A 102 5.89 -1.23 -3.85
C ILE A 102 5.23 -2.25 -4.80
N ASN A 103 5.19 -3.51 -4.40
CA ASN A 103 4.47 -4.54 -5.15
C ASN A 103 2.95 -4.27 -5.18
N MET A 104 2.37 -3.81 -4.06
CA MET A 104 0.98 -3.39 -4.00
C MET A 104 0.70 -2.24 -4.98
N LEU A 105 1.59 -1.25 -5.06
CA LEU A 105 1.50 -0.14 -6.01
C LEU A 105 1.55 -0.66 -7.46
N ASP A 106 2.52 -1.52 -7.76
CA ASP A 106 2.72 -2.08 -9.10
C ASP A 106 1.51 -2.86 -9.61
N VAL A 107 0.92 -3.69 -8.73
CA VAL A 107 -0.31 -4.44 -9.00
C VAL A 107 -1.49 -3.50 -9.16
N SER A 108 -1.64 -2.50 -8.27
CA SER A 108 -2.75 -1.55 -8.34
C SER A 108 -2.71 -0.74 -9.64
N LEU A 109 -1.52 -0.34 -10.08
CA LEU A 109 -1.33 0.33 -11.36
C LEU A 109 -1.71 -0.57 -12.53
N ASN A 110 -1.46 -1.88 -12.45
CA ASN A 110 -1.87 -2.81 -13.51
C ASN A 110 -3.40 -3.02 -13.58
N THR A 111 -4.07 -3.03 -12.44
CA THR A 111 -5.47 -3.49 -12.36
C THR A 111 -6.50 -2.38 -12.34
N LEU A 112 -6.12 -1.16 -11.93
CA LEU A 112 -7.05 -0.07 -11.71
C LEU A 112 -6.93 1.01 -12.79
N ASP A 113 -8.07 1.41 -13.35
CA ASP A 113 -8.18 2.62 -14.16
C ASP A 113 -8.11 3.88 -13.29
N ILE A 114 -7.79 5.00 -13.92
CA ILE A 114 -7.69 6.30 -13.25
C ILE A 114 -9.09 6.84 -12.94
N ASN A 115 -9.35 7.02 -11.65
CA ASN A 115 -10.53 7.69 -11.12
C ASN A 115 -10.22 8.20 -9.70
N ASP A 116 -11.17 8.87 -9.05
CA ASP A 116 -10.95 9.44 -7.71
C ASP A 116 -10.62 8.39 -6.64
N ASP A 117 -11.24 7.21 -6.70
CA ASP A 117 -11.00 6.13 -5.73
C ASP A 117 -9.61 5.52 -5.89
N SER A 118 -9.20 5.21 -7.13
CA SER A 118 -7.90 4.62 -7.43
C SER A 118 -6.76 5.62 -7.22
N CYS A 119 -6.92 6.88 -7.64
CA CYS A 119 -5.95 7.95 -7.34
C CYS A 119 -5.77 8.14 -5.83
N SER A 120 -6.85 8.08 -5.06
CA SER A 120 -6.78 8.18 -3.61
C SER A 120 -6.06 6.97 -2.99
N LEU A 121 -6.23 5.76 -3.55
CA LEU A 121 -5.46 4.59 -3.14
C LEU A 121 -3.97 4.72 -3.50
N PHE A 122 -3.63 5.13 -4.73
CA PHE A 122 -2.23 5.32 -5.14
C PHE A 122 -1.52 6.34 -4.25
N SER A 123 -2.18 7.48 -3.99
CA SER A 123 -1.65 8.51 -3.08
C SER A 123 -1.38 7.93 -1.69
N LYS A 124 -2.27 7.06 -1.19
CA LYS A 124 -2.11 6.44 0.11
C LYS A 124 -0.97 5.41 0.14
N ILE A 125 -0.84 4.58 -0.89
CA ILE A 125 0.27 3.61 -0.98
C ILE A 125 1.61 4.37 -1.04
N LEU A 126 1.71 5.41 -1.87
CA LEU A 126 2.90 6.26 -1.97
C LEU A 126 3.26 6.93 -0.63
N SER A 127 2.25 7.41 0.10
CA SER A 127 2.42 7.94 1.46
C SER A 127 3.04 6.90 2.40
N CYS A 128 2.45 5.70 2.48
CA CYS A 128 2.97 4.63 3.34
C CYS A 128 4.42 4.25 2.97
N ILE A 129 4.72 4.14 1.66
CA ILE A 129 6.08 3.84 1.19
C ILE A 129 7.06 4.91 1.68
N ASN A 130 6.72 6.19 1.48
CA ASN A 130 7.58 7.31 1.86
C ASN A 130 7.84 7.32 3.37
N GLU A 131 6.77 7.25 4.17
CA GLU A 131 6.85 7.29 5.63
C GLU A 131 7.67 6.12 6.18
N PHE A 132 7.40 4.88 5.73
CA PHE A 132 8.14 3.72 6.25
C PHE A 132 9.58 3.68 5.78
N TYR A 133 9.87 4.14 4.56
CA TYR A 133 11.25 4.23 4.09
C TYR A 133 12.07 5.23 4.93
N LYS A 134 11.50 6.39 5.26
CA LYS A 134 12.14 7.41 6.12
C LYS A 134 12.39 6.93 7.56
N MET A 135 11.67 5.91 8.02
CA MET A 135 11.84 5.31 9.34
C MET A 135 12.94 4.25 9.40
N ILE A 136 13.52 3.84 8.26
CA ILE A 136 14.59 2.84 8.24
C ILE A 136 15.89 3.48 8.73
N ASP A 137 16.53 2.83 9.70
CA ASP A 137 17.87 3.23 10.17
C ASP A 137 18.86 3.15 9.00
N PRO A 138 19.60 4.22 8.66
CA PRO A 138 20.65 4.17 7.64
C PRO A 138 21.72 3.10 7.88
N LEU A 139 21.89 2.66 9.13
CA LEU A 139 22.80 1.59 9.53
C LEU A 139 22.18 0.18 9.44
N ASP A 140 20.91 0.07 9.05
CA ASP A 140 20.25 -1.21 8.84
C ASP A 140 20.93 -1.98 7.70
N GLY A 141 21.46 -3.16 8.02
CA GLY A 141 22.08 -4.07 7.04
C GLY A 141 21.12 -4.55 5.93
N TYR A 142 19.80 -4.42 6.12
CA TYR A 142 18.80 -4.73 5.10
C TYR A 142 18.54 -3.59 4.10
N LEU A 143 18.93 -2.35 4.42
CA LEU A 143 18.65 -1.18 3.57
C LEU A 143 19.28 -1.30 2.19
N THR A 144 20.51 -1.83 2.09
CA THR A 144 21.19 -2.05 0.80
C THR A 144 20.38 -2.98 -0.11
N LYS A 145 19.94 -4.13 0.42
CA LYS A 145 19.14 -5.11 -0.34
C LYS A 145 17.78 -4.54 -0.73
N LEU A 146 17.15 -3.80 0.18
CA LEU A 146 15.90 -3.11 -0.11
C LEU A 146 16.08 -2.10 -1.25
N ASN A 147 17.13 -1.27 -1.21
CA ASN A 147 17.42 -0.29 -2.25
C ASN A 147 17.67 -0.94 -3.62
N GLU A 148 18.35 -2.09 -3.66
CA GLU A 148 18.51 -2.88 -4.89
C GLU A 148 17.17 -3.41 -5.42
N SER A 149 16.27 -3.86 -4.53
CA SER A 149 14.93 -4.30 -4.93
C SER A 149 14.11 -3.12 -5.48
N ILE A 150 14.08 -1.99 -4.76
CA ILE A 150 13.42 -0.75 -5.18
C ILE A 150 13.87 -0.35 -6.59
N GLN A 151 15.18 -0.31 -6.84
CA GLN A 151 15.75 0.07 -8.14
C GLN A 151 15.25 -0.82 -9.29
N LYS A 152 15.00 -2.12 -9.04
CA LYS A 152 14.47 -3.03 -10.07
C LYS A 152 13.01 -2.75 -10.41
N HIS A 153 12.22 -2.28 -9.44
CA HIS A 153 10.79 -2.01 -9.63
C HIS A 153 10.50 -0.64 -10.26
N ILE A 154 11.35 0.36 -10.02
CA ILE A 154 11.12 1.76 -10.42
C ILE A 154 10.84 1.95 -11.92
N PRO A 155 11.62 1.40 -12.87
CA PRO A 155 11.37 1.62 -14.30
C PRO A 155 9.97 1.19 -14.74
N ASN A 156 9.48 0.08 -14.20
CA ASN A 156 8.15 -0.44 -14.51
C ASN A 156 7.05 0.46 -13.94
N ILE A 157 7.20 0.90 -12.70
CA ILE A 157 6.24 1.80 -12.02
C ILE A 157 6.17 3.15 -12.75
N ILE A 158 7.32 3.72 -13.12
CA ILE A 158 7.40 4.98 -13.88
C ILE A 158 6.66 4.85 -15.21
N SER A 159 6.96 3.80 -15.98
CA SER A 159 6.32 3.55 -17.27
C SER A 159 4.79 3.47 -17.13
N LYS A 160 4.28 2.79 -16.12
CA LYS A 160 2.83 2.67 -15.88
C LYS A 160 2.18 3.99 -15.50
N PHE A 161 2.80 4.78 -14.63
CA PHE A 161 2.30 6.12 -14.31
C PHE A 161 2.32 7.02 -15.54
N GLN A 162 3.37 6.95 -16.36
CA GLN A 162 3.46 7.73 -17.60
C GLN A 162 2.33 7.35 -18.57
N ILE A 163 2.02 6.07 -18.72
CA ILE A 163 0.92 5.60 -19.56
C ILE A 163 -0.43 6.09 -19.01
N LYS A 164 -0.66 5.97 -17.69
CA LYS A 164 -1.97 6.23 -17.09
C LYS A 164 -2.27 7.71 -16.84
N LEU A 165 -1.26 8.48 -16.47
CA LEU A 165 -1.41 9.91 -16.18
C LEU A 165 -0.96 10.79 -17.35
N GLY A 166 -0.05 10.31 -18.19
CA GLY A 166 0.58 11.09 -19.26
C GLY A 166 -0.17 11.09 -20.61
N GLU A 167 -1.46 10.76 -20.65
CA GLU A 167 -2.24 10.78 -21.90
C GLU A 167 -2.03 12.10 -22.67
N LYS A 168 -1.48 11.98 -23.88
CA LYS A 168 -0.77 13.04 -24.61
C LYS A 168 -1.63 14.17 -25.17
N GLN A 169 -2.95 14.21 -24.94
CA GLN A 169 -3.86 15.15 -25.62
C GLN A 169 -5.08 15.55 -24.77
N SER A 170 -4.92 15.68 -23.45
CA SER A 170 -5.99 16.16 -22.57
C SER A 170 -5.60 17.53 -21.99
N SER A 171 -6.35 18.58 -22.36
CA SER A 171 -6.29 19.85 -21.64
C SER A 171 -6.68 19.61 -20.18
N TRP A 172 -6.00 20.27 -19.25
CA TRP A 172 -6.37 20.27 -17.83
C TRP A 172 -7.87 20.53 -17.60
N SER A 173 -8.48 21.38 -18.42
CA SER A 173 -9.91 21.73 -18.31
C SER A 173 -10.87 20.58 -18.64
N THR A 174 -10.38 19.53 -19.29
CA THR A 174 -11.16 18.37 -19.74
C THR A 174 -10.80 17.08 -19.02
N LEU A 175 -9.79 17.13 -18.14
CA LEU A 175 -9.29 15.97 -17.43
C LEU A 175 -10.25 15.56 -16.32
N LEU A 176 -10.78 14.34 -16.40
CA LEU A 176 -11.54 13.76 -15.29
C LEU A 176 -10.65 13.61 -14.06
N ASN A 177 -11.25 13.74 -12.87
CA ASN A 177 -10.57 13.47 -11.58
C ASN A 177 -9.32 14.36 -11.36
N LEU A 178 -9.26 15.54 -11.99
CA LEU A 178 -8.06 16.39 -12.02
C LEU A 178 -7.38 16.54 -10.65
N ASN A 179 -8.15 16.93 -9.64
CA ASN A 179 -7.60 17.13 -8.29
C ASN A 179 -7.00 15.86 -7.70
N SER A 180 -7.62 14.72 -7.94
CA SER A 180 -7.14 13.41 -7.47
C SER A 180 -5.87 13.00 -8.20
N GLN A 181 -5.77 13.25 -9.52
CA GLN A 181 -4.54 13.00 -10.28
C GLN A 181 -3.41 13.92 -9.84
N LEU A 182 -3.67 15.22 -9.64
CA LEU A 182 -2.69 16.18 -9.13
C LEU A 182 -2.17 15.77 -7.75
N ASN A 183 -3.03 15.22 -6.90
CA ASN A 183 -2.60 14.70 -5.60
C ASN A 183 -1.63 13.52 -5.74
N VAL A 184 -1.88 12.60 -6.67
CA VAL A 184 -0.92 11.51 -6.98
C VAL A 184 0.41 12.09 -7.47
N ILE A 185 0.37 13.04 -8.42
CA ILE A 185 1.59 13.69 -8.95
C ILE A 185 2.39 14.37 -7.83
N LYS A 186 1.71 15.07 -6.92
CA LYS A 186 2.36 15.65 -5.73
C LYS A 186 3.06 14.58 -4.89
N MET A 187 2.40 13.46 -4.62
CA MET A 187 3.01 12.36 -3.87
C MET A 187 4.23 11.74 -4.58
N LEU A 188 4.26 11.73 -5.91
CA LEU A 188 5.43 11.30 -6.68
C LEU A 188 6.62 12.26 -6.50
N VAL A 189 6.37 13.57 -6.44
CA VAL A 189 7.41 14.59 -6.21
C VAL A 189 7.99 14.48 -4.80
N ASP A 190 7.13 14.22 -3.82
CA ASP A 190 7.47 14.16 -2.39
C ASP A 190 8.11 12.80 -1.98
N LEU A 191 8.27 11.86 -2.92
CA LEU A 191 8.78 10.51 -2.64
C LEU A 191 10.31 10.51 -2.43
N GLU A 192 10.73 10.33 -1.19
CA GLU A 192 12.14 10.34 -0.76
C GLU A 192 12.70 8.92 -0.60
N ILE A 193 12.58 8.12 -1.66
CA ILE A 193 13.18 6.78 -1.74
C ILE A 193 14.44 6.76 -2.62
N THR A 194 15.17 5.65 -2.61
CA THR A 194 16.24 5.41 -3.59
C THR A 194 15.72 5.65 -5.02
N LYS A 195 16.46 6.47 -5.79
CA LYS A 195 16.06 6.94 -7.14
C LYS A 195 14.79 7.80 -7.20
N GLY A 196 14.40 8.43 -6.09
CA GLY A 196 13.25 9.35 -6.01
C GLY A 196 13.23 10.48 -7.06
N ASN A 197 14.40 10.92 -7.55
CA ASN A 197 14.48 11.93 -8.60
C ASN A 197 13.83 11.49 -9.93
N GLU A 198 13.81 10.19 -10.24
CA GLU A 198 13.16 9.67 -11.45
C GLU A 198 11.63 9.90 -11.40
N PHE A 199 11.03 9.88 -10.20
CA PHE A 199 9.62 10.23 -10.00
C PHE A 199 9.34 11.73 -10.13
N LYS A 200 10.31 12.58 -9.75
CA LYS A 200 10.22 14.04 -9.93
C LYS A 200 10.27 14.41 -11.41
N GLU A 201 11.15 13.77 -12.16
CA GLU A 201 11.25 13.92 -13.62
C GLU A 201 9.94 13.47 -14.30
N LEU A 202 9.41 12.30 -13.93
CA LEU A 202 8.11 11.82 -14.39
C LEU A 202 6.98 12.83 -14.09
N ALA A 203 6.92 13.36 -12.87
CA ALA A 203 5.91 14.34 -12.49
C ALA A 203 5.99 15.59 -13.36
N HIS A 204 7.20 16.11 -13.60
CA HIS A 204 7.43 17.25 -14.49
C HIS A 204 6.97 16.94 -15.93
N ASP A 205 7.28 15.76 -16.45
CA ASP A 205 6.86 15.35 -17.79
C ASP A 205 5.34 15.23 -17.93
N ILE A 206 4.66 14.66 -16.92
CA ILE A 206 3.19 14.60 -16.90
C ILE A 206 2.59 16.00 -16.91
N LEU A 207 3.11 16.92 -16.08
CA LEU A 207 2.62 18.29 -16.01
C LEU A 207 2.83 19.04 -17.32
N LYS A 208 4.00 18.91 -17.95
CA LYS A 208 4.32 19.57 -19.22
C LYS A 208 3.42 19.12 -20.38
N ASN A 209 3.02 17.86 -20.39
CA ASN A 209 2.17 17.30 -21.47
C ASN A 209 0.68 17.69 -21.37
N LYS A 210 0.28 18.37 -20.29
CA LYS A 210 -1.12 18.75 -20.05
C LYS A 210 -1.38 20.26 -20.12
N ILE A 211 -0.32 21.06 -20.31
CA ILE A 211 -0.38 22.51 -20.61
C ILE A 211 -0.85 22.71 -22.05
#